data_AF-A0A1I4GBD9-F1
#
_entry.id   AF-A0A1I4GBD9-F1
#
_cell.length_a   1.000
_cell.length_b   1.000
_cell.length_c   1.000
_cell.angle_alpha   90.00
_cell.angle_beta   90.00
_cell.angle_gamma   90.00
#
_symmetry.space_group_name_H-M   'P 1'
#
loop_
_entity.id
_entity.type
_entity.pdbx_description
1 polymer ?
#
loop_
_entity_poly.entity_id
_entity_poly.type
_entity_poly.pdbx_seq_one_letter_code
_entity_poly.pdbx_strand_id
1 'polypeptide(L)'
;MTGNAETKSPEAIRQERHRAKLEALGVKEVATQLGPREREMLEELRTVRGGLRGPYSIAEYLAESIRRDHALLLQELVRLERRICTGCRKPLPRGCGGLWANETSICLRAQADRAMEL
;
A
#
# COMPACT_ATOMS: atom_id res chain seq x y z
N MET A 1 -27.42 -40.25 -23.06
CA MET A 1 -27.10 -38.89 -22.60
C MET A 1 -25.64 -38.60 -22.90
N THR A 2 -25.34 -38.09 -24.10
CA THR A 2 -23.97 -37.77 -24.51
C THR A 2 -23.60 -36.39 -23.98
N GLY A 3 -23.05 -36.35 -22.78
CA GLY A 3 -22.41 -35.14 -22.27
C GLY A 3 -21.11 -34.91 -23.02
N ASN A 4 -21.06 -33.87 -23.85
CA ASN A 4 -19.81 -33.37 -24.41
C ASN A 4 -18.90 -32.97 -23.24
N ALA A 5 -17.87 -33.76 -22.97
CA ALA A 5 -16.75 -33.30 -22.16
C ALA A 5 -16.00 -32.28 -23.02
N GLU A 6 -16.29 -30.99 -22.84
CA GLU A 6 -15.52 -29.90 -23.43
C GLU A 6 -14.06 -30.05 -23.01
N THR A 7 -13.22 -30.52 -23.94
CA THR A 7 -11.77 -30.55 -23.78
C THR A 7 -11.28 -29.12 -23.61
N LYS A 8 -10.86 -28.76 -22.40
CA LYS A 8 -10.28 -27.46 -22.07
C LYS A 8 -9.19 -27.09 -23.08
N SER A 9 -9.21 -25.85 -23.57
CA SER A 9 -8.19 -25.36 -24.50
C SER A 9 -6.78 -25.39 -23.88
N PRO A 10 -5.71 -25.47 -24.68
CA PRO A 10 -4.34 -25.39 -24.18
C PRO A 10 -4.05 -24.13 -23.35
N GLU A 11 -4.73 -23.02 -23.67
CA GLU A 11 -4.65 -21.76 -22.92
C GLU A 11 -5.30 -21.86 -21.54
N ALA A 12 -6.47 -22.48 -21.45
CA ALA A 12 -7.15 -22.71 -20.18
C ALA A 12 -6.29 -23.56 -19.24
N ILE A 13 -5.63 -24.61 -19.76
CA ILE A 13 -4.71 -25.46 -18.98
C ILE A 13 -3.49 -24.65 -18.51
N ARG A 14 -2.91 -23.80 -19.36
CA ARG A 14 -1.79 -22.92 -18.97
C ARG A 14 -2.19 -21.94 -17.86
N GLN A 15 -3.35 -21.33 -17.96
CA GLN A 15 -3.85 -20.38 -16.98
C GLN A 15 -4.23 -21.05 -15.65
N GLU A 16 -4.75 -22.27 -15.69
CA GLU A 16 -5.03 -23.09 -14.50
C GLU A 16 -3.74 -23.48 -13.78
N ARG A 17 -2.71 -23.93 -14.52
CA ARG A 17 -1.37 -24.19 -13.96
C ARG A 17 -0.74 -22.94 -13.35
N HIS A 18 -0.91 -21.78 -13.99
CA HIS A 18 -0.40 -20.52 -13.45
C HIS A 18 -1.08 -20.15 -12.13
N ARG A 19 -2.42 -20.25 -12.09
CA ARG A 19 -3.20 -20.01 -10.85
C ARG A 19 -2.80 -20.96 -9.73
N ALA A 20 -2.69 -22.25 -10.00
CA ALA A 20 -2.26 -23.25 -9.00
C ALA A 20 -0.86 -22.95 -8.44
N LYS A 21 0.07 -22.48 -9.29
CA LYS A 21 1.41 -22.06 -8.83
C LYS A 21 1.35 -20.83 -7.93
N LEU A 22 0.57 -19.81 -8.31
CA LEU A 22 0.40 -18.61 -7.48
C LEU A 22 -0.24 -18.94 -6.13
N GLU A 23 -1.26 -19.80 -6.13
CA GLU A 23 -1.92 -20.28 -4.92
C GLU A 23 -0.95 -21.03 -4.00
N ALA A 24 -0.13 -21.94 -4.55
CA ALA A 24 0.90 -22.65 -3.79
C ALA A 24 1.97 -21.71 -3.20
N LEU A 25 2.25 -20.59 -3.87
CA LEU A 25 3.15 -19.54 -3.38
C LEU A 25 2.46 -18.53 -2.45
N GLY A 26 1.15 -18.70 -2.18
CA GLY A 26 0.36 -17.76 -1.38
C GLY A 26 0.22 -16.36 -2.01
N VAL A 27 0.52 -16.23 -3.30
CA VAL A 27 0.45 -14.96 -4.03
C VAL A 27 -1.01 -14.65 -4.31
N LYS A 28 -1.48 -13.53 -3.77
CA LYS A 28 -2.83 -13.00 -4.01
C LYS A 28 -2.76 -11.81 -4.95
N GLU A 29 -3.69 -11.75 -5.89
CA GLU A 29 -3.84 -10.60 -6.77
C GLU A 29 -4.41 -9.41 -5.99
N VAL A 30 -3.82 -8.24 -6.20
CA VAL A 30 -4.32 -6.97 -5.69
C VAL A 30 -4.61 -6.10 -6.91
N ALA A 31 -5.90 -5.87 -7.16
CA ALA A 31 -6.37 -5.06 -8.27
C ALA A 31 -7.17 -3.85 -7.74
N THR A 32 -7.01 -2.71 -8.38
CA THR A 32 -7.78 -1.50 -8.08
C THR A 32 -8.03 -0.69 -9.35
N GLN A 33 -9.04 0.17 -9.30
CA GLN A 33 -9.32 1.13 -10.37
C GLN A 33 -8.55 2.42 -10.08
N LEU A 34 -7.90 2.97 -11.12
CA LEU A 34 -7.23 4.27 -11.06
C LEU A 34 -7.96 5.26 -11.95
N GLY A 35 -8.17 6.48 -11.42
CA GLY A 35 -8.65 7.59 -12.22
C GLY A 35 -7.61 7.98 -13.28
N PRO A 36 -8.02 8.77 -14.29
CA PRO A 36 -7.13 9.14 -15.39
C PRO A 36 -5.84 9.81 -14.91
N ARG A 37 -5.95 10.71 -13.93
CA ARG A 37 -4.82 11.45 -13.36
C ARG A 37 -3.85 10.52 -12.63
N GLU A 38 -4.35 9.60 -11.82
CA GLU A 38 -3.52 8.64 -11.10
C GLU A 38 -2.79 7.69 -12.05
N ARG A 39 -3.41 7.33 -13.18
CA ARG A 39 -2.72 6.54 -14.23
C ARG A 39 -1.58 7.32 -14.87
N GLU A 40 -1.78 8.59 -15.18
CA GLU A 40 -0.71 9.44 -15.74
C GLU A 40 0.45 9.57 -14.76
N MET A 41 0.15 9.81 -13.48
CA MET A 41 1.16 9.85 -12.42
C MET A 41 1.91 8.51 -12.32
N LEU A 42 1.21 7.38 -12.42
CA LEU A 42 1.84 6.06 -12.37
C LEU A 42 2.81 5.85 -13.54
N GLU A 43 2.43 6.22 -14.77
CA GLU A 43 3.31 6.10 -15.95
C GLU A 43 4.56 6.99 -15.83
N GLU A 44 4.40 8.23 -15.37
CA GLU A 44 5.53 9.13 -15.11
C GLU A 44 6.48 8.54 -14.06
N LEU A 45 5.93 8.09 -12.92
CA LEU A 45 6.70 7.52 -11.82
C LEU A 45 7.48 6.28 -12.25
N ARG A 46 6.87 5.41 -13.06
CA ARG A 46 7.52 4.21 -13.61
C ARG A 46 8.67 4.58 -14.55
N THR A 47 8.45 5.56 -15.42
CA THR A 47 9.43 6.00 -16.42
C THR A 47 10.63 6.67 -15.76
N VAL A 48 10.38 7.66 -14.91
CA VAL A 48 11.44 8.43 -14.24
C VAL A 48 12.29 7.55 -13.33
N ARG A 49 11.67 6.63 -12.58
CA ARG A 49 12.42 5.77 -11.64
C ARG A 49 13.11 4.59 -12.31
N GLY A 50 12.60 4.11 -13.44
CA GLY A 50 13.22 3.03 -14.21
C GLY A 50 14.54 3.44 -14.87
N GLY A 51 14.69 4.72 -15.21
CA GLY A 51 15.92 5.30 -15.73
C GLY A 51 16.38 4.60 -17.01
N LEU A 52 17.67 4.26 -17.09
CA LEU A 52 18.30 3.67 -18.29
C LEU A 52 17.78 2.27 -18.67
N ARG A 53 17.10 1.57 -17.76
CA ARG A 53 16.51 0.25 -18.05
C ARG A 53 15.12 0.35 -18.70
N GLY A 54 14.64 1.57 -18.90
CA GLY A 54 13.26 1.84 -19.31
C GLY A 54 12.30 1.79 -18.11
N PRO A 55 11.01 2.09 -18.34
CA PRO A 55 10.02 2.14 -17.28
C PRO A 55 9.91 0.81 -16.55
N TYR A 56 9.82 0.83 -15.22
CA TYR A 56 9.47 -0.37 -14.46
C TYR A 56 8.12 -0.94 -14.91
N SER A 57 7.94 -2.25 -14.81
CA SER A 57 6.60 -2.81 -14.86
C SER A 57 5.75 -2.30 -13.68
N ILE A 58 4.43 -2.33 -13.81
CA ILE A 58 3.53 -1.92 -12.72
C ILE A 58 3.82 -2.75 -11.45
N ALA A 59 4.00 -4.06 -11.60
CA ALA A 59 4.27 -4.95 -10.48
C ALA A 59 5.59 -4.61 -9.76
N GLU A 60 6.67 -4.38 -10.50
CA GLU A 60 7.97 -3.99 -9.92
C GLU A 60 7.88 -2.64 -9.21
N TYR A 61 7.24 -1.67 -9.86
CA TYR A 61 7.07 -0.33 -9.30
C TYR A 61 6.26 -0.36 -7.99
N LEU A 62 5.14 -1.08 -7.96
CA LEU A 62 4.31 -1.21 -6.77
C LEU A 62 5.05 -1.96 -5.65
N ALA A 63 5.70 -3.08 -5.96
CA ALA A 63 6.45 -3.85 -4.96
C ALA A 63 7.58 -3.02 -4.34
N GLU A 64 8.32 -2.25 -5.14
CA GLU A 64 9.36 -1.37 -4.64
C GLU A 64 8.79 -0.20 -3.83
N SER A 65 7.70 0.40 -4.27
CA SER A 65 7.05 1.50 -3.56
C SER A 65 6.55 1.05 -2.18
N ILE A 66 5.91 -0.12 -2.09
CA ILE A 66 5.46 -0.71 -0.81
C ILE A 66 6.64 -0.95 0.13
N ARG A 67 7.76 -1.51 -0.37
CA ARG A 67 8.95 -1.77 0.46
C ARG A 67 9.56 -0.48 1.01
N ARG A 68 9.66 0.56 0.19
CA ARG A 68 10.19 1.87 0.59
C ARG A 68 9.28 2.56 1.60
N ASP A 69 7.98 2.56 1.35
CA ASP A 69 6.98 3.16 2.23
C ASP A 69 6.96 2.45 3.60
N HIS A 70 6.97 1.11 3.60
CA HIS A 70 7.04 0.34 4.84
C HIS A 70 8.33 0.61 5.62
N ALA A 71 9.48 0.74 4.94
CA ALA A 71 10.73 1.10 5.60
C ALA A 71 10.68 2.51 6.22
N LEU A 72 10.05 3.47 5.53
CA LEU A 72 9.83 4.81 6.07
C LEU A 72 8.91 4.76 7.31
N LEU A 73 7.79 4.05 7.23
CA LEU A 73 6.86 3.86 8.34
C LEU A 73 7.57 3.29 9.58
N LEU A 74 8.41 2.26 9.42
CA LEU A 74 9.18 1.71 10.55
C LEU A 74 10.11 2.74 11.18
N GLN A 75 10.79 3.57 10.36
CA GLN A 75 11.65 4.63 10.87
C GLN A 75 10.85 5.68 11.65
N GLU A 76 9.65 6.03 11.19
CA GLU A 76 8.76 6.97 11.86
C GLU A 76 8.25 6.42 13.19
N LEU A 77 7.82 5.15 13.21
CA LEU A 77 7.38 4.48 14.43
C LEU A 77 8.49 4.47 15.49
N VAL A 78 9.73 4.12 15.14
CA VAL A 78 10.88 4.15 16.07
C VAL A 78 11.14 5.56 16.60
N ARG A 79 11.00 6.60 15.77
CA ARG A 79 11.13 8.00 16.21
C ARG A 79 10.01 8.40 17.18
N LEU A 80 8.81 7.86 17.00
CA LEU A 80 7.64 8.15 17.83
C LEU A 80 7.67 7.39 19.16
N GLU A 81 8.09 6.13 19.18
CA GLU A 81 8.19 5.32 20.42
C GLU A 81 9.04 5.98 21.51
N ARG A 82 10.04 6.78 21.11
CA ARG A 82 10.92 7.53 22.02
C ARG A 82 10.31 8.83 22.54
N ARG A 83 9.08 9.17 22.13
CA ARG A 83 8.44 10.47 22.41
C ARG A 83 7.21 10.30 23.29
N ILE A 84 7.02 11.30 24.15
CA ILE A 84 5.82 11.49 24.96
C ILE A 84 5.09 12.71 24.40
N CYS A 85 3.77 12.60 24.22
CA CYS A 85 2.96 13.75 23.79
C CYS A 85 3.01 14.85 24.87
N THR A 86 3.30 16.09 24.47
CA THR A 86 3.46 17.21 25.41
C THR A 86 2.17 17.58 26.15
N GLY A 87 1.01 17.53 25.50
CA GLY A 87 -0.24 17.86 26.20
C GLY A 87 -0.88 16.67 26.93
N CYS A 88 -1.09 15.52 26.29
CA CYS A 88 -1.71 14.36 26.98
C CYS A 88 -0.76 13.48 27.81
N ARG A 89 0.56 13.72 27.75
CA ARG A 89 1.63 13.00 28.48
C ARG A 89 1.66 11.48 28.31
N LYS A 90 1.06 10.96 27.23
CA LYS A 90 1.07 9.52 26.89
C LYS A 90 2.15 9.21 25.85
N PRO A 91 2.71 7.99 25.85
CA PRO A 91 3.71 7.57 24.88
C PRO A 91 3.11 7.50 23.48
N LEU A 92 3.87 7.96 22.49
CA LEU A 92 3.55 7.82 21.07
C LEU A 92 4.02 6.44 20.56
N PRO A 93 3.45 5.89 19.45
CA PRO A 93 2.46 6.49 18.56
C PRO A 93 1.00 6.40 19.06
N ARG A 94 0.69 5.56 20.06
CA ARG A 94 -0.69 5.36 20.55
C ARG A 94 -1.29 6.64 21.14
N GLY A 95 -0.50 7.41 21.89
CA GLY A 95 -0.91 8.66 22.52
C GLY A 95 -2.16 8.49 23.39
N CYS A 96 -3.10 9.41 23.29
CA CYS A 96 -4.35 9.37 24.06
C CYS A 96 -5.43 8.43 23.52
N GLY A 97 -5.20 7.76 22.38
CA GLY A 97 -6.21 6.89 21.76
C GLY A 97 -7.49 7.62 21.35
N GLY A 98 -7.39 8.91 21.02
CA GLY A 98 -8.54 9.73 20.61
C GLY A 98 -9.34 10.36 21.75
N LEU A 99 -8.97 10.13 23.02
CA LEU A 99 -9.67 10.74 24.17
C LEU A 99 -9.79 12.27 24.06
N TRP A 100 -8.77 12.92 23.49
CA TRP A 100 -8.68 14.37 23.32
C TRP A 100 -8.74 14.78 21.84
N ALA A 101 -9.43 14.02 20.98
CA ALA A 101 -9.42 14.21 19.52
C ALA A 101 -9.88 15.60 19.06
N ASN A 102 -10.74 16.28 19.83
CA ASN A 102 -11.25 17.61 19.50
C ASN A 102 -10.52 18.74 20.27
N GLU A 103 -9.60 18.40 21.16
CA GLU A 103 -8.91 19.37 22.01
C GLU A 103 -7.51 19.65 21.46
N THR A 104 -7.46 20.56 20.49
CA THR A 104 -6.21 21.00 19.85
C THR A 104 -5.27 21.74 20.81
N SER A 105 -5.73 22.16 22.00
CA SER A 105 -4.84 22.70 23.04
C SER A 105 -4.02 21.62 23.75
N ILE A 106 -4.47 20.36 23.75
CA ILE A 106 -3.90 19.27 24.56
C ILE A 106 -3.32 18.14 23.69
N CYS A 107 -3.93 17.84 22.55
CA CYS A 107 -3.53 16.67 21.77
C CYS A 107 -2.74 17.06 20.53
N LEU A 108 -1.48 16.59 20.44
CA LEU A 108 -0.65 16.78 19.25
C LEU A 108 -1.30 16.17 18.00
N ARG A 109 -2.02 15.05 18.14
CA ARG A 109 -2.77 14.44 17.03
C ARG A 109 -3.91 15.34 16.55
N ALA A 110 -4.71 15.89 17.48
CA ALA A 110 -5.77 16.84 17.14
C ALA A 110 -5.23 18.12 16.49
N GLN A 111 -4.08 18.62 16.94
CA GLN A 111 -3.38 19.74 16.31
C GLN A 111 -2.98 19.43 14.87
N ALA A 112 -2.38 18.26 14.65
CA ALA A 112 -1.95 17.82 13.32
C ALA A 112 -3.13 17.61 12.37
N ASP A 113 -4.18 16.93 12.82
CA ASP A 113 -5.37 16.66 12.02
C ASP A 113 -6.02 17.99 11.58
N ARG A 114 -6.21 18.96 12.49
CA ARG A 114 -6.76 20.29 12.16
C ARG A 114 -5.86 21.11 11.21
N ALA A 115 -4.54 20.96 11.29
CA ALA A 115 -3.62 21.64 10.39
C ALA A 115 -3.69 21.09 8.95
N MET A 116 -4.12 19.85 8.77
CA MET A 116 -4.28 19.17 7.47
C MET A 116 -5.66 19.39 6.84
N GLU A 117 -6.63 19.94 7.58
CA GLU A 117 -8.00 20.25 7.11
C GLU A 117 -8.11 21.60 6.36
N LEU A 118 -6.98 22.27 6.07
CA LEU A 118 -6.90 23.48 5.25
C LEU A 118 -6.98 23.17 3.75
#